data_AF-A0A2U1RP92-F1
#
_entry.id   AF-A0A2U1RP92-F1
#
_cell.length_a   1.000
_cell.length_b   1.000
_cell.length_c   1.000
_cell.angle_alpha   90.00
_cell.angle_beta   90.00
_cell.angle_gamma   90.00
#
_symmetry.space_group_name_H-M   'P 1'
#
loop_
_entity.id
_entity.type
_entity.pdbx_description
1 polymer ?
#
loop_
_entity_poly.entity_id
_entity_poly.type
_entity_poly.pdbx_seq_one_letter_code
_entity_poly.pdbx_strand_id
1 'polypeptide(L)'
;MKIFVHECITAGGLGEGPVPATLLAEGRMMLQALLADLLDLQEHRLVVQVDRRYLPQLRPHPGLQIVDSRDGYHHTFRQMVVEADATFLIAPETDGRLEAITAIVERCGKLVVGSGTAGVKVAGNKMLTHRWLEEHGISTPETIHLRPVDDPLSIDRRLSYPVVAKPIDGVGCDGVFIAQRPSELERTAATARQTTPGKDLLLQHYIDGVHASVSLLTDGSRSVPLTLNHQEIRGRSRLTYYGGCVPFEHPLRTLAFHRAAEVVQAIPGLKGYVGIDLVLTDDDAVVIEVNPRLTTSYVGLRKVLRQNLAALMLDAAAGKLPDPADIDIIGSAHFTTRDGTITVSEGVR
;
A
#
# COMPACT_ATOMS: atom_id res chain seq x y z
N MET A 1 -23.33 10.22 6.81
CA MET A 1 -22.08 10.63 7.51
C MET A 1 -21.35 11.68 6.68
N LYS A 2 -20.56 12.55 7.32
CA LYS A 2 -19.53 13.35 6.64
C LYS A 2 -18.25 12.51 6.56
N ILE A 3 -17.79 12.21 5.34
CA ILE A 3 -16.58 11.42 5.11
C ILE A 3 -15.49 12.34 4.57
N PHE A 4 -14.34 12.37 5.23
CA PHE A 4 -13.15 13.02 4.73
C PHE A 4 -12.29 12.01 3.96
N VAL A 5 -11.97 12.33 2.72
CA VAL A 5 -11.03 11.55 1.89
C VAL A 5 -9.75 12.35 1.75
N HIS A 6 -8.64 11.77 2.21
CA HIS A 6 -7.34 12.41 2.17
C HIS A 6 -6.34 11.54 1.43
N GLU A 7 -5.83 12.03 0.30
CA GLU A 7 -4.67 11.46 -0.37
C GLU A 7 -3.50 12.45 -0.24
N CYS A 8 -2.45 12.03 0.45
CA CYS A 8 -1.37 12.90 0.92
C CYS A 8 -0.67 13.65 -0.22
N ILE A 9 -0.44 13.01 -1.36
CA ILE A 9 0.37 13.59 -2.44
C ILE A 9 -0.41 14.67 -3.18
N THR A 10 -1.64 14.36 -3.61
CA THR A 10 -2.55 15.27 -4.30
C THR A 10 -3.06 16.39 -3.40
N ALA A 11 -3.02 16.21 -2.07
CA ALA A 11 -3.28 17.26 -1.08
C ALA A 11 -2.07 18.18 -0.82
N GLY A 12 -0.88 17.89 -1.37
CA GLY A 12 0.33 18.70 -1.17
C GLY A 12 1.11 18.36 0.10
N GLY A 13 0.94 17.17 0.67
CA GLY A 13 1.59 16.73 1.90
C GLY A 13 3.10 16.49 1.80
N LEU A 14 3.70 16.60 0.60
CA LEU A 14 5.15 16.62 0.40
C LEU A 14 5.75 18.04 0.44
N GLY A 15 4.92 19.08 0.60
CA GLY A 15 5.36 20.47 0.60
C GLY A 15 5.68 21.01 -0.80
N GLU A 16 6.52 22.05 -0.87
CA GLU A 16 6.86 22.75 -2.12
C GLU A 16 7.90 22.01 -3.00
N GLY A 17 8.42 20.88 -2.54
CA GLY A 17 9.43 20.10 -3.24
C GLY A 17 8.90 19.42 -4.51
N PRO A 18 9.80 18.94 -5.39
CA PRO A 18 9.41 18.13 -6.54
C PRO A 18 8.74 16.84 -6.07
N VAL A 19 7.59 16.53 -6.67
CA VAL A 19 6.87 15.26 -6.45
C VAL A 19 7.19 14.32 -7.61
N PRO A 20 7.62 13.07 -7.34
CA PRO A 20 7.82 12.09 -8.41
C PRO A 20 6.54 11.90 -9.22
N ALA A 21 6.64 11.97 -10.55
CA ALA A 21 5.48 11.92 -11.44
C ALA A 21 4.67 10.62 -11.31
N THR A 22 5.35 9.50 -11.10
CA THR A 22 4.73 8.18 -10.88
C THR A 22 3.94 8.14 -9.58
N LEU A 23 4.53 8.62 -8.48
CA LEU A 23 3.86 8.69 -7.17
C LEU A 23 2.61 9.57 -7.23
N LEU A 24 2.69 10.72 -7.92
CA LEU A 24 1.54 11.58 -8.13
C LEU A 24 0.46 10.92 -9.01
N ALA A 25 0.85 10.22 -10.08
CA ALA A 25 -0.09 9.51 -10.94
C ALA A 25 -0.85 8.42 -10.16
N GLU A 26 -0.15 7.60 -9.38
CA GLU A 26 -0.76 6.56 -8.55
C GLU A 26 -1.69 7.14 -7.47
N GLY A 27 -1.25 8.19 -6.77
CA GLY A 27 -2.08 8.90 -5.79
C GLY A 27 -3.36 9.45 -6.40
N ARG A 28 -3.27 10.09 -7.58
CA ARG A 28 -4.44 10.58 -8.34
C ARG A 28 -5.40 9.45 -8.70
N MET A 29 -4.88 8.34 -9.23
CA MET A 29 -5.70 7.20 -9.63
C MET A 29 -6.46 6.61 -8.44
N MET A 30 -5.78 6.38 -7.31
CA MET A 30 -6.41 5.85 -6.11
C MET A 30 -7.44 6.82 -5.53
N LEU A 31 -7.13 8.12 -5.44
CA LEU A 31 -8.08 9.14 -4.97
C LEU A 31 -9.34 9.18 -5.84
N GLN A 32 -9.18 9.25 -7.16
CA GLN A 32 -10.31 9.33 -8.09
C GLN A 32 -11.15 8.05 -8.08
N ALA A 33 -10.51 6.88 -7.99
CA ALA A 33 -11.18 5.60 -7.87
C ALA A 33 -12.04 5.53 -6.60
N LEU A 34 -11.47 5.89 -5.45
CA LEU A 34 -12.17 5.88 -4.17
C LEU A 34 -13.31 6.91 -4.14
N LEU A 35 -13.08 8.13 -4.64
CA LEU A 35 -14.14 9.14 -4.73
C LEU A 35 -15.29 8.69 -5.62
N ALA A 36 -15.00 8.01 -6.73
CA ALA A 36 -16.04 7.49 -7.61
C ALA A 36 -16.93 6.46 -6.89
N ASP A 37 -16.33 5.52 -6.14
CA ASP A 37 -17.09 4.52 -5.39
C ASP A 37 -17.90 5.16 -4.25
N LEU A 38 -17.33 6.10 -3.51
CA LEU A 38 -18.03 6.79 -2.41
C LEU A 38 -19.16 7.68 -2.92
N LEU A 39 -19.02 8.30 -4.09
CA LEU A 39 -20.07 9.11 -4.72
C LEU A 39 -21.22 8.27 -5.24
N ASP A 40 -20.93 7.06 -5.74
CA ASP A 40 -21.93 6.11 -6.24
C ASP A 40 -22.87 5.63 -5.13
N LEU A 41 -22.41 5.60 -3.88
CA LEU A 41 -23.25 5.27 -2.72
C LEU A 41 -24.36 6.30 -2.47
N GLN A 42 -24.19 7.57 -2.87
CA GLN A 42 -25.17 8.66 -2.69
C GLN A 42 -25.69 8.92 -1.25
N GLU A 43 -25.12 8.26 -0.24
CA GLU A 43 -25.57 8.31 1.16
C GLU A 43 -24.72 9.23 2.05
N HIS A 44 -23.63 9.78 1.52
CA HIS A 44 -22.59 10.44 2.31
C HIS A 44 -22.25 11.84 1.78
N ARG A 45 -21.96 12.76 2.70
CA ARG A 45 -21.39 14.07 2.36
C ARG A 45 -19.88 13.93 2.32
N LEU A 46 -19.29 13.99 1.13
CA LEU A 46 -17.85 13.83 0.97
C LEU A 46 -17.15 15.18 1.05
N VAL A 47 -16.00 15.20 1.71
CA VAL A 47 -15.05 16.29 1.63
C VAL A 47 -13.68 15.74 1.24
N VAL A 48 -13.00 16.43 0.33
CA VAL A 48 -11.65 16.08 -0.12
C VAL A 48 -10.74 17.29 -0.01
N GLN A 49 -9.54 17.06 0.53
CA GLN A 49 -8.47 18.04 0.54
C GLN A 49 -7.62 17.85 -0.72
N VAL A 50 -7.33 18.94 -1.44
CA VAL A 50 -6.53 18.92 -2.66
C VAL A 50 -5.57 20.11 -2.68
N ASP A 51 -4.47 19.97 -3.41
CA ASP A 51 -3.63 21.08 -3.85
C ASP A 51 -3.79 21.21 -5.36
N ARG A 52 -4.26 22.37 -5.83
CA ARG A 52 -4.55 22.59 -7.26
C ARG A 52 -3.32 22.51 -8.17
N ARG A 53 -2.10 22.59 -7.64
CA ARG A 53 -0.87 22.32 -8.42
C ARG A 53 -0.81 20.85 -8.83
N TYR A 54 -1.24 19.97 -7.93
CA TYR A 54 -1.19 18.52 -8.11
C TYR A 54 -2.53 17.93 -8.54
N LEU A 55 -3.64 18.65 -8.43
CA LEU A 55 -4.93 18.21 -8.94
C LEU A 55 -5.68 19.41 -9.54
N PRO A 56 -5.24 19.94 -10.70
CA PRO A 56 -5.81 21.17 -11.27
C PRO A 56 -7.26 20.99 -11.73
N GLN A 57 -7.67 19.74 -12.00
CA GLN A 57 -9.01 19.39 -12.44
C GLN A 57 -9.53 18.20 -11.63
N LEU A 58 -10.45 18.49 -10.71
CA LEU A 58 -11.33 17.49 -10.11
C LEU A 58 -12.76 17.89 -10.48
N ARG A 59 -13.53 16.97 -11.05
CA ARG A 59 -14.88 17.27 -11.54
C ARG A 59 -15.77 17.66 -10.35
N PRO A 60 -16.42 18.83 -10.37
CA PRO A 60 -17.39 19.20 -9.34
C PRO A 60 -18.52 18.16 -9.28
N HIS A 61 -18.98 17.85 -8.08
CA HIS A 61 -20.12 16.96 -7.86
C HIS A 61 -20.92 17.49 -6.66
N PRO A 62 -22.28 17.50 -6.69
CA PRO A 62 -23.09 18.02 -5.59
C PRO A 62 -22.81 17.36 -4.23
N GLY A 63 -22.45 16.07 -4.24
CA GLY A 63 -22.08 15.30 -3.04
C GLY A 63 -20.62 15.46 -2.59
N LEU A 64 -19.80 16.26 -3.27
CA LEU A 64 -18.36 16.42 -3.02
C LEU A 64 -17.99 17.88 -2.76
N GLN A 65 -17.56 18.17 -1.54
CA GLN A 65 -16.90 19.41 -1.19
C GLN A 65 -15.39 19.30 -1.45
N ILE A 66 -14.86 20.15 -2.32
CA ILE A 66 -13.41 20.22 -2.63
C ILE A 66 -12.81 21.39 -1.85
N VAL A 67 -11.81 21.11 -1.02
CA VAL A 67 -11.10 22.12 -0.22
C VAL A 67 -9.65 22.23 -0.70
N ASP A 68 -9.29 23.39 -1.22
CA ASP A 68 -7.92 23.68 -1.68
C ASP A 68 -7.03 24.05 -0.49
N SER A 69 -5.92 23.33 -0.31
CA SER A 69 -5.04 23.47 0.85
C SER A 69 -3.74 24.23 0.59
N ARG A 70 -3.58 24.88 -0.59
CA ARG A 70 -2.36 25.53 -1.08
C ARG A 70 -1.39 26.04 0.01
N ASP A 71 -1.84 26.92 0.91
CA ASP A 71 -0.97 27.53 1.93
C ASP A 71 -1.21 27.00 3.36
N GLY A 72 -2.00 25.94 3.51
CA GLY A 72 -2.57 25.51 4.78
C GLY A 72 -2.69 24.00 5.00
N TYR A 73 -1.88 23.15 4.33
CA TYR A 73 -1.99 21.69 4.36
C TYR A 73 -2.38 21.11 5.73
N HIS A 74 -1.58 21.38 6.76
CA HIS A 74 -1.79 20.84 8.10
C HIS A 74 -3.00 21.46 8.83
N HIS A 75 -3.31 22.72 8.55
CA HIS A 75 -4.46 23.40 9.15
C HIS A 75 -5.76 22.85 8.56
N THR A 76 -5.83 22.82 7.23
CA THR A 76 -6.95 22.26 6.47
C THR A 76 -7.19 20.81 6.85
N PHE A 77 -6.15 19.98 6.88
CA PHE A 77 -6.27 18.57 7.28
C PHE A 77 -6.92 18.43 8.66
N ARG A 78 -6.41 19.13 9.68
CA ARG A 78 -6.97 19.07 11.04
C ARG A 78 -8.41 19.54 11.10
N GLN A 79 -8.74 20.62 10.39
CA GLN A 79 -10.11 21.12 10.34
C GLN A 79 -11.05 20.08 9.73
N MET A 80 -10.66 19.46 8.61
CA MET A 80 -11.47 18.44 7.93
C MET A 80 -11.66 17.20 8.79
N VAL A 81 -10.63 16.75 9.51
CA VAL A 81 -10.73 15.65 10.47
C VAL A 81 -11.74 15.97 11.57
N VAL A 82 -11.67 17.15 12.21
CA VAL A 82 -12.59 17.54 13.29
C VAL A 82 -14.05 17.54 12.83
N GLU A 83 -14.31 18.00 11.60
CA GLU A 83 -15.66 18.09 11.05
C GLU A 83 -16.21 16.77 10.49
N ALA A 84 -15.36 15.77 10.21
CA ALA A 84 -15.75 14.49 9.64
C ALA A 84 -16.20 13.49 10.72
N ASP A 85 -17.00 12.50 10.30
CA ASP A 85 -17.37 11.34 11.12
C ASP A 85 -16.37 10.19 10.90
N ALA A 86 -15.92 10.03 9.65
CA ALA A 86 -14.97 9.02 9.22
C ALA A 86 -13.94 9.60 8.23
N THR A 87 -12.72 9.07 8.24
CA THR A 87 -11.62 9.53 7.38
C THR A 87 -10.97 8.36 6.63
N PHE A 88 -10.93 8.44 5.31
CA PHE A 88 -10.06 7.61 4.48
C PHE A 88 -8.70 8.28 4.33
N LEU A 89 -7.64 7.51 4.58
CA LEU A 89 -6.26 7.98 4.51
C LEU A 89 -5.50 7.18 3.45
N ILE A 90 -4.98 7.87 2.46
CA ILE A 90 -4.08 7.33 1.44
C ILE A 90 -2.79 8.16 1.53
N ALA A 91 -1.72 7.57 2.03
CA ALA A 91 -0.45 8.26 2.16
C ALA A 91 0.70 7.26 2.12
N PRO A 92 1.87 7.62 1.58
CA PRO A 92 3.04 6.78 1.72
C PRO A 92 3.43 6.63 3.20
N GLU A 93 4.03 5.49 3.53
CA GLU A 93 4.56 5.18 4.84
C GLU A 93 5.89 5.92 5.11
N THR A 94 6.54 6.43 4.06
CA THR A 94 7.79 7.19 4.12
C THR A 94 7.73 8.32 5.15
N ASP A 95 8.78 8.44 5.97
CA ASP A 95 8.91 9.42 7.05
C ASP A 95 7.79 9.34 8.11
N GLY A 96 7.12 8.18 8.23
CA GLY A 96 6.01 8.01 9.17
C GLY A 96 4.78 8.87 8.84
N ARG A 97 4.62 9.30 7.58
CA ARG A 97 3.52 10.21 7.18
C ARG A 97 2.15 9.60 7.44
N LEU A 98 1.92 8.37 6.98
CA LEU A 98 0.68 7.66 7.24
C LEU A 98 0.43 7.48 8.75
N GLU A 99 1.47 7.14 9.52
CA GLU A 99 1.37 6.99 10.99
C GLU A 99 0.91 8.31 11.63
N ALA A 100 1.56 9.42 11.27
CA ALA A 100 1.31 10.73 11.84
C ALA A 100 -0.12 11.23 11.58
N ILE A 101 -0.60 11.10 10.34
CA ILE A 101 -1.97 11.53 9.99
C ILE A 101 -3.02 10.59 10.59
N THR A 102 -2.77 9.29 10.64
CA THR A 102 -3.65 8.32 11.31
C THR A 102 -3.80 8.65 12.78
N ALA A 103 -2.69 8.96 13.46
CA ALA A 103 -2.69 9.30 14.88
C ALA A 103 -3.45 10.61 15.16
N ILE A 104 -3.50 11.55 14.21
CA ILE A 104 -4.32 12.76 14.34
C ILE A 104 -5.80 12.39 14.32
N VAL A 105 -6.24 11.55 13.37
CA VAL A 105 -7.64 11.12 13.26
C VAL A 105 -8.09 10.39 14.53
N GLU A 106 -7.27 9.45 15.03
CA GLU A 106 -7.56 8.72 16.27
C GLU A 106 -7.64 9.63 17.49
N ARG A 107 -6.70 10.59 17.65
CA ARG A 107 -6.73 11.56 18.76
C ARG A 107 -7.95 12.49 18.72
N CYS A 108 -8.50 12.75 17.53
CA CYS A 108 -9.75 13.50 17.38
C CYS A 108 -11.00 12.64 17.65
N GLY A 109 -10.85 11.36 17.98
CA GLY A 109 -11.95 10.43 18.24
C GLY A 109 -12.77 10.11 16.99
N LYS A 110 -12.17 10.22 15.80
CA LYS A 110 -12.83 9.98 14.52
C LYS A 110 -12.53 8.58 14.00
N LEU A 111 -13.44 8.03 13.21
CA LEU A 111 -13.25 6.71 12.61
C LEU A 111 -12.17 6.79 11.52
N VAL A 112 -11.10 6.01 11.67
CA VAL A 112 -10.17 5.71 10.58
C VAL A 112 -10.78 4.60 9.73
N VAL A 113 -10.97 4.84 8.43
CA VAL A 113 -11.41 3.80 7.48
C VAL A 113 -10.18 3.13 6.88
N GLY A 114 -9.55 2.28 7.70
CA GLY A 114 -8.27 1.64 7.43
C GLY A 114 -7.59 1.21 8.72
N SER A 115 -6.31 0.86 8.62
CA SER A 115 -5.54 0.38 9.77
C SER A 115 -5.28 1.51 10.76
N GLY A 116 -5.29 1.18 12.05
CA GLY A 116 -4.98 2.13 13.12
C GLY A 116 -3.48 2.42 13.22
N THR A 117 -3.11 3.40 14.04
CA THR A 117 -1.71 3.86 14.17
C THR A 117 -0.75 2.73 14.55
N ALA A 118 -1.16 1.78 15.39
CA ALA A 118 -0.32 0.64 15.78
C ALA A 118 0.03 -0.28 14.59
N GLY A 119 -0.97 -0.64 13.78
CA GLY A 119 -0.77 -1.48 12.60
C GLY A 119 0.03 -0.75 11.52
N VAL A 120 -0.28 0.54 11.31
CA VAL A 120 0.46 1.41 10.38
C VAL A 120 1.93 1.53 10.77
N LYS A 121 2.24 1.67 12.07
CA LYS A 121 3.61 1.79 12.57
C LYS A 121 4.44 0.54 12.29
N VAL A 122 3.88 -0.66 12.52
CA VAL A 122 4.59 -1.92 12.26
C VAL A 122 4.78 -2.10 10.76
N ALA A 123 3.69 -1.99 9.98
CA ALA A 123 3.70 -2.23 8.54
C ALA A 123 4.51 -1.19 7.74
N GLY A 124 4.54 0.07 8.20
CA GLY A 124 5.28 1.15 7.55
C GLY A 124 6.80 1.12 7.76
N ASN A 125 7.29 0.26 8.65
CA ASN A 125 8.72 0.04 8.85
C ASN A 125 9.07 -1.40 8.47
N LYS A 126 9.81 -1.56 7.37
CA LYS A 126 10.15 -2.87 6.81
C LYS A 126 10.98 -3.74 7.76
N MET A 127 11.81 -3.15 8.63
CA MET A 127 12.56 -3.90 9.64
C MET A 127 11.65 -4.39 10.78
N LEU A 128 10.73 -3.53 11.24
CA LEU A 128 9.76 -3.92 12.26
C LEU A 128 8.82 -4.99 11.72
N THR A 129 8.32 -4.83 10.49
CA THR A 129 7.53 -5.85 9.79
C THR A 129 8.29 -7.16 9.73
N HIS A 130 9.52 -7.16 9.22
CA HIS A 130 10.35 -8.38 9.15
C HIS A 130 10.47 -9.10 10.50
N ARG A 131 10.87 -8.38 11.56
CA ARG A 131 10.98 -8.97 12.91
C ARG A 131 9.66 -9.55 13.39
N TRP A 132 8.56 -8.84 13.14
CA TRP A 132 7.23 -9.30 13.54
C TRP A 132 6.84 -10.59 12.84
N LEU A 133 7.11 -10.68 11.53
CA LEU A 133 6.83 -11.89 10.75
C LEU A 133 7.72 -13.06 11.20
N GLU A 134 9.02 -12.83 11.42
CA GLU A 134 9.96 -13.83 11.90
C GLU A 134 9.57 -14.37 13.28
N GLU A 135 9.23 -13.50 14.23
CA GLU A 135 8.80 -13.87 15.59
C GLU A 135 7.52 -14.73 15.60
N HIS A 136 6.68 -14.60 14.57
CA HIS A 136 5.44 -15.39 14.41
C HIS A 136 5.59 -16.58 13.45
N GLY A 137 6.80 -16.85 12.96
CA GLY A 137 7.07 -17.96 12.04
C GLY A 137 6.46 -17.80 10.64
N ILE A 138 6.17 -16.56 10.23
CA ILE A 138 5.62 -16.25 8.91
C ILE A 138 6.78 -16.11 7.91
N SER A 139 6.69 -16.84 6.79
CA SER A 139 7.70 -16.85 5.74
C SER A 139 7.95 -15.44 5.20
N THR A 140 9.18 -14.95 5.34
CA THR A 140 9.67 -13.64 4.86
C THR A 140 11.16 -13.76 4.52
N PRO A 141 11.73 -12.93 3.63
CA PRO A 141 13.14 -13.06 3.28
C PRO A 141 14.07 -12.87 4.48
N GLU A 142 15.16 -13.64 4.52
CA GLU A 142 16.26 -13.37 5.43
C GLU A 142 16.72 -11.92 5.26
N THR A 143 16.75 -11.17 6.37
CA THR A 143 16.94 -9.72 6.33
C THR A 143 18.04 -9.29 7.30
N ILE A 144 18.87 -8.36 6.84
CA ILE A 144 19.89 -7.68 7.65
C ILE A 144 19.63 -6.19 7.62
N HIS A 145 19.66 -5.59 8.80
CA HIS A 145 19.59 -4.16 8.99
C HIS A 145 20.96 -3.53 8.82
N LEU A 146 21.05 -2.50 7.97
CA LEU A 146 22.28 -1.79 7.65
C LEU A 146 22.11 -0.28 7.94
N ARG A 147 22.70 0.19 9.04
CA ARG A 147 22.71 1.62 9.40
C ARG A 147 23.63 2.42 8.47
N PRO A 148 23.52 3.75 8.39
CA PRO A 148 24.41 4.61 7.60
C PRO A 148 25.91 4.36 7.79
N VAL A 149 26.32 4.05 9.03
CA VAL A 149 27.71 3.84 9.42
C VAL A 149 28.22 2.41 9.17
N ASP A 150 27.33 1.48 8.87
CA ASP A 150 27.69 0.06 8.72
C ASP A 150 28.29 -0.21 7.33
N ASP A 151 29.34 -1.05 7.32
CA ASP A 151 29.99 -1.53 6.09
C ASP A 151 29.20 -2.70 5.50
N PRO A 152 28.64 -2.59 4.28
CA PRO A 152 27.91 -3.68 3.64
C PRO A 152 28.76 -4.92 3.38
N LEU A 153 30.10 -4.80 3.26
CA LEU A 153 30.97 -5.95 3.03
C LEU A 153 31.11 -6.86 4.26
N SER A 154 30.78 -6.35 5.45
CA SER A 154 30.74 -7.17 6.68
C SER A 154 29.65 -8.24 6.66
N ILE A 155 28.80 -8.25 5.63
CA ILE A 155 27.58 -9.06 5.51
C ILE A 155 27.77 -10.33 4.67
N ASP A 156 28.83 -10.42 3.84
CA ASP A 156 29.04 -11.47 2.83
C ASP A 156 28.95 -12.92 3.37
N ARG A 157 29.06 -13.13 4.69
CA ARG A 157 28.94 -14.45 5.32
C ARG A 157 27.52 -14.85 5.75
N ARG A 158 26.53 -13.94 5.70
CA ARG A 158 25.21 -14.16 6.32
C ARG A 158 24.05 -14.30 5.35
N LEU A 159 24.11 -13.71 4.15
CA LEU A 159 23.03 -13.77 3.16
C LEU A 159 23.50 -14.44 1.88
N SER A 160 22.65 -15.29 1.32
CA SER A 160 22.85 -15.87 -0.01
C SER A 160 22.54 -14.84 -1.10
N TYR A 161 23.31 -14.85 -2.20
CA TYR A 161 23.05 -14.01 -3.36
C TYR A 161 22.03 -14.67 -4.32
N PRO A 162 21.21 -13.87 -5.05
CA PRO A 162 21.21 -12.41 -5.11
C PRO A 162 20.69 -11.73 -3.84
N VAL A 163 21.11 -10.49 -3.58
CA VAL A 163 20.71 -9.68 -2.43
C VAL A 163 19.99 -8.41 -2.90
N VAL A 164 18.83 -8.13 -2.31
CA VAL A 164 18.08 -6.89 -2.47
C VAL A 164 18.57 -5.87 -1.45
N ALA A 165 18.97 -4.68 -1.89
CA ALA A 165 19.17 -3.52 -1.03
C ALA A 165 18.02 -2.54 -1.20
N LYS A 166 17.32 -2.20 -0.11
CA LYS A 166 16.21 -1.25 -0.12
C LYS A 166 16.17 -0.37 1.14
N PRO A 167 15.60 0.84 1.09
CA PRO A 167 15.29 1.64 2.26
C PRO A 167 14.41 0.91 3.30
N ILE A 168 14.52 1.29 4.57
CA ILE A 168 13.68 0.73 5.66
C ILE A 168 12.20 1.16 5.58
N ASP A 169 11.92 2.30 4.94
CA ASP A 169 10.58 2.83 4.65
C ASP A 169 10.48 3.17 3.16
N GLY A 170 9.29 3.54 2.66
CA GLY A 170 9.10 3.85 1.23
C GLY A 170 8.05 2.98 0.56
N VAL A 171 7.71 3.34 -0.69
CA VAL A 171 6.61 2.75 -1.46
C VAL A 171 7.03 2.48 -2.92
N GLY A 172 6.35 1.57 -3.59
CA GLY A 172 6.39 1.47 -5.07
C GLY A 172 7.72 1.07 -5.69
N CYS A 173 8.42 0.06 -5.13
CA CYS A 173 9.76 -0.37 -5.56
C CYS A 173 10.83 0.75 -5.62
N ASP A 174 10.56 1.93 -5.06
CA ASP A 174 11.51 3.02 -5.08
C ASP A 174 12.72 2.71 -4.20
N GLY A 175 13.92 2.94 -4.74
CA GLY A 175 15.16 2.57 -4.07
C GLY A 175 15.44 1.06 -3.94
N VAL A 176 14.74 0.18 -4.66
CA VAL A 176 14.97 -1.27 -4.59
C VAL A 176 15.99 -1.72 -5.65
N PHE A 177 17.18 -2.11 -5.20
CA PHE A 177 18.29 -2.53 -6.05
C PHE A 177 18.73 -3.97 -5.75
N ILE A 178 19.31 -4.65 -6.74
CA ILE A 178 19.74 -6.05 -6.60
C ILE A 178 21.24 -6.15 -6.89
N ALA A 179 21.98 -6.73 -5.95
CA ALA A 179 23.34 -7.21 -6.14
C ALA A 179 23.28 -8.70 -6.49
N GLN A 180 23.75 -9.07 -7.68
CA GLN A 180 23.73 -10.47 -8.14
C GLN A 180 24.87 -11.29 -7.54
N ARG A 181 25.96 -10.63 -7.13
CA ARG A 181 27.19 -11.24 -6.62
C ARG A 181 27.83 -10.35 -5.53
N PRO A 182 28.70 -10.91 -4.68
CA PRO A 182 29.40 -10.16 -3.62
C PRO A 182 30.07 -8.87 -4.09
N SER A 183 30.75 -8.93 -5.24
CA SER A 183 31.45 -7.78 -5.83
C SER A 183 30.56 -6.59 -6.20
N GLU A 184 29.24 -6.79 -6.27
CA GLU A 184 28.26 -5.75 -6.62
C GLU A 184 27.66 -5.07 -5.38
N LEU A 185 27.81 -5.66 -4.18
CA LEU A 185 27.04 -5.28 -3.00
C LEU A 185 27.32 -3.84 -2.54
N GLU A 186 28.59 -3.46 -2.45
CA GLU A 186 28.99 -2.12 -1.98
C GLU A 186 28.37 -1.03 -2.87
N ARG A 187 28.50 -1.18 -4.19
CA ARG A 187 27.92 -0.24 -5.17
C ARG A 187 26.39 -0.22 -5.09
N THR A 188 25.77 -1.38 -4.98
CA THR A 188 24.32 -1.51 -4.86
C THR A 188 23.80 -0.81 -3.60
N ALA A 189 24.42 -1.06 -2.44
CA ALA A 189 24.08 -0.40 -1.18
C ALA A 189 24.31 1.11 -1.26
N ALA A 190 25.43 1.56 -1.84
CA ALA A 190 25.70 2.98 -2.05
C ALA A 190 24.64 3.66 -2.92
N THR A 191 24.17 2.99 -3.98
CA THR A 191 23.10 3.49 -4.85
C THR A 191 21.77 3.57 -4.10
N ALA A 192 21.44 2.56 -3.29
CA ALA A 192 20.26 2.59 -2.42
C ALA A 192 20.33 3.72 -1.38
N ARG A 193 21.50 4.02 -0.80
CA ARG A 193 21.66 5.15 0.13
C ARG A 193 21.43 6.50 -0.54
N GLN A 194 21.78 6.65 -1.82
CA GLN A 194 21.58 7.89 -2.56
C GLN A 194 20.10 8.22 -2.77
N THR A 195 19.22 7.22 -2.84
CA THR A 195 17.77 7.47 -2.94
C THR A 195 17.15 7.87 -1.61
N THR A 196 17.84 7.62 -0.48
CA THR A 196 17.35 7.95 0.87
C THR A 196 18.47 8.42 1.81
N PRO A 197 19.05 9.62 1.58
CA PRO A 197 20.21 10.08 2.33
C PRO A 197 19.97 10.07 3.85
N GLY A 198 20.87 9.41 4.59
CA GLY A 198 20.83 9.34 6.05
C GLY A 198 19.86 8.31 6.65
N LYS A 199 19.10 7.58 5.84
CA LYS A 199 18.23 6.49 6.34
C LYS A 199 18.95 5.14 6.38
N ASP A 200 18.40 4.27 7.21
CA ASP A 200 18.78 2.86 7.28
C ASP A 200 18.34 2.11 6.02
N LEU A 201 19.13 1.10 5.65
CA LEU A 201 18.81 0.15 4.60
C LEU A 201 18.51 -1.23 5.17
N LEU A 202 17.82 -2.01 4.37
CA LEU A 202 17.66 -3.45 4.52
C LEU A 202 18.38 -4.14 3.37
N LEU A 203 19.14 -5.17 3.73
CA LEU A 203 19.63 -6.17 2.79
C LEU A 203 18.80 -7.43 2.98
N GLN A 204 18.22 -7.95 1.91
CA GLN A 204 17.39 -9.15 1.94
C GLN A 204 17.86 -10.18 0.94
N HIS A 205 17.74 -11.46 1.26
CA HIS A 205 17.84 -12.49 0.22
C HIS A 205 16.78 -12.24 -0.87
N TYR A 206 17.19 -12.29 -2.13
CA TYR A 206 16.26 -12.19 -3.25
C TYR A 206 15.48 -13.49 -3.40
N ILE A 207 14.16 -13.41 -3.28
CA ILE A 207 13.26 -14.53 -3.53
C ILE A 207 12.87 -14.51 -5.00
N ASP A 208 13.21 -15.58 -5.71
CA ASP A 208 12.79 -15.79 -7.10
C ASP A 208 11.38 -16.39 -7.16
N GLY A 209 10.56 -15.91 -8.07
CA GLY A 209 9.17 -16.35 -8.19
C GLY A 209 8.24 -15.29 -8.79
N VAL A 210 6.94 -15.56 -8.72
CA VAL A 210 5.91 -14.66 -9.23
C VAL A 210 5.59 -13.59 -8.20
N HIS A 211 5.81 -12.32 -8.56
CA HIS A 211 5.41 -11.18 -7.73
C HIS A 211 3.88 -11.06 -7.72
N ALA A 212 3.30 -11.13 -6.52
CA ALA A 212 1.86 -11.09 -6.33
C ALA A 212 1.48 -10.22 -5.12
N SER A 213 0.19 -9.89 -5.01
CA SER A 213 -0.34 -9.31 -3.78
C SER A 213 -1.71 -9.90 -3.45
N VAL A 214 -2.03 -9.98 -2.18
CA VAL A 214 -3.38 -10.28 -1.70
C VAL A 214 -4.03 -8.97 -1.28
N SER A 215 -5.19 -8.66 -1.87
CA SER A 215 -6.08 -7.61 -1.39
C SER A 215 -7.09 -8.22 -0.43
N LEU A 216 -7.18 -7.70 0.80
CA LEU A 216 -8.10 -8.24 1.81
C LEU A 216 -8.81 -7.14 2.60
N LEU A 217 -9.93 -7.52 3.23
CA LEU A 217 -10.59 -6.73 4.28
C LEU A 217 -10.41 -7.42 5.63
N THR A 218 -10.17 -6.65 6.69
CA THR A 218 -10.00 -7.19 8.05
C THR A 218 -10.67 -6.31 9.11
N ASP A 219 -11.24 -6.95 10.14
CA ASP A 219 -11.76 -6.28 11.33
C ASP A 219 -10.72 -6.15 12.46
N GLY A 220 -9.49 -6.63 12.21
CA GLY A 220 -8.38 -6.72 13.16
C GLY A 220 -8.21 -8.09 13.81
N SER A 221 -9.13 -9.01 13.56
CA SER A 221 -9.07 -10.39 14.06
C SER A 221 -9.32 -11.43 12.97
N ARG A 222 -10.30 -11.16 12.10
CA ARG A 222 -10.66 -11.98 10.95
C ARG A 222 -10.32 -11.22 9.68
N SER A 223 -9.99 -11.96 8.63
CA SER A 223 -9.71 -11.41 7.32
C SER A 223 -10.52 -12.12 6.24
N VAL A 224 -10.99 -11.34 5.26
CA VAL A 224 -11.61 -11.83 4.03
C VAL A 224 -10.71 -11.42 2.86
N PRO A 225 -9.88 -12.34 2.32
CA PRO A 225 -9.17 -12.12 1.08
C PRO A 225 -10.17 -11.90 -0.06
N LEU A 226 -10.01 -10.82 -0.81
CA LEU A 226 -10.84 -10.48 -1.96
C LEU A 226 -10.28 -11.14 -3.22
N THR A 227 -9.01 -10.88 -3.52
CA THR A 227 -8.32 -11.38 -4.71
C THR A 227 -6.84 -11.63 -4.44
N LEU A 228 -6.28 -12.61 -5.15
CA LEU A 228 -4.86 -12.62 -5.46
C LEU A 228 -4.66 -11.76 -6.71
N ASN A 229 -3.59 -11.00 -6.77
CA ASN A 229 -3.28 -10.06 -7.83
C ASN A 229 -1.87 -10.33 -8.35
N HIS A 230 -1.65 -10.22 -9.65
CA HIS A 230 -0.31 -10.26 -10.22
C HIS A 230 0.30 -8.86 -10.18
N GLN A 231 1.58 -8.75 -9.83
CA GLN A 231 2.34 -7.52 -9.89
C GLN A 231 3.38 -7.59 -11.01
N GLU A 232 3.28 -6.69 -11.98
CA GLU A 232 4.27 -6.58 -13.06
C GLU A 232 5.51 -5.84 -12.55
N ILE A 233 6.35 -6.56 -11.79
CA ILE A 233 7.65 -6.08 -11.34
C ILE A 233 8.71 -6.63 -12.28
N ARG A 234 9.54 -5.74 -12.84
CA ARG A 234 10.64 -6.12 -13.74
C ARG A 234 11.92 -5.42 -13.30
N GLY A 235 13.04 -6.07 -13.56
CA GLY A 235 14.34 -5.50 -13.23
C GLY A 235 15.39 -6.57 -12.97
N ARG A 236 16.66 -6.21 -13.24
CA ARG A 236 17.80 -7.11 -12.99
C ARG A 236 18.75 -6.56 -11.93
N SER A 237 19.02 -5.26 -11.99
CA SER A 237 19.82 -4.51 -10.99
C SER A 237 18.97 -3.50 -10.21
N ARG A 238 17.82 -3.10 -10.73
CA ARG A 238 16.82 -2.24 -10.08
C ARG A 238 15.45 -2.78 -10.42
N LEU A 239 14.61 -2.99 -9.41
CA LEU A 239 13.22 -3.40 -9.60
C LEU A 239 12.33 -2.18 -9.87
N THR A 240 11.33 -2.36 -10.71
CA THR A 240 10.35 -1.32 -11.02
C THR A 240 8.99 -1.96 -11.19
N TYR A 241 7.99 -1.34 -10.57
CA TYR A 241 6.59 -1.75 -10.65
C TYR A 241 5.89 -1.04 -11.82
N TYR A 242 5.32 -1.82 -12.74
CA TYR A 242 4.69 -1.31 -13.96
C TYR A 242 3.16 -1.36 -13.93
N GLY A 243 2.57 -1.96 -12.88
CA GLY A 243 1.14 -2.23 -12.79
C GLY A 243 0.86 -3.68 -12.42
N GLY A 244 -0.35 -4.15 -12.73
CA GLY A 244 -0.76 -5.50 -12.36
C GLY A 244 -2.06 -5.94 -13.01
N CYS A 245 -2.50 -7.14 -12.64
CA CYS A 245 -3.83 -7.64 -13.01
C CYS A 245 -4.59 -8.22 -11.82
N VAL A 246 -5.91 -8.11 -11.88
CA VAL A 246 -6.86 -8.61 -10.87
C VAL A 246 -8.08 -9.25 -11.55
N PRO A 247 -8.56 -10.41 -11.06
CA PRO A 247 -7.84 -11.33 -10.19
C PRO A 247 -6.67 -11.99 -10.94
N PHE A 248 -5.81 -12.68 -10.20
CA PHE A 248 -4.73 -13.51 -10.71
C PHE A 248 -4.92 -14.95 -10.23
N GLU A 249 -5.03 -15.86 -11.19
CA GLU A 249 -5.13 -17.30 -10.92
C GLU A 249 -3.73 -17.92 -10.81
N HIS A 250 -3.49 -18.61 -9.70
CA HIS A 250 -2.22 -19.26 -9.42
C HIS A 250 -2.41 -20.49 -8.51
N PRO A 251 -1.65 -21.59 -8.68
CA PRO A 251 -1.76 -22.77 -7.83
C PRO A 251 -1.59 -22.49 -6.32
N LEU A 252 -0.73 -21.52 -5.98
CA LEU A 252 -0.49 -21.11 -4.59
C LEU A 252 -1.48 -20.07 -4.03
N ARG A 253 -2.59 -19.78 -4.73
CA ARG A 253 -3.59 -18.79 -4.29
C ARG A 253 -4.10 -19.06 -2.88
N THR A 254 -4.46 -20.30 -2.58
CA THR A 254 -4.96 -20.69 -1.25
C THR A 254 -3.90 -20.49 -0.18
N LEU A 255 -2.64 -20.84 -0.45
CA LEU A 255 -1.53 -20.62 0.48
C LEU A 255 -1.28 -19.13 0.72
N ALA A 256 -1.29 -18.31 -0.34
CA ALA A 256 -1.15 -16.85 -0.22
C ALA A 256 -2.26 -16.24 0.65
N PHE A 257 -3.49 -16.72 0.54
CA PHE A 257 -4.61 -16.29 1.38
C PHE A 257 -4.44 -16.71 2.85
N HIS A 258 -3.92 -17.91 3.11
CA HIS A 258 -3.57 -18.33 4.46
C HIS A 258 -2.46 -17.47 5.06
N ARG A 259 -1.37 -17.22 4.33
CA ARG A 259 -0.28 -16.32 4.75
C ARG A 259 -0.80 -14.91 5.05
N ALA A 260 -1.70 -14.41 4.22
CA ALA A 260 -2.34 -13.11 4.44
C ALA A 260 -3.14 -13.06 5.75
N ALA A 261 -3.85 -14.14 6.09
CA ALA A 261 -4.56 -14.25 7.37
C ALA A 261 -3.59 -14.33 8.57
N GLU A 262 -2.49 -15.08 8.45
CA GLU A 262 -1.44 -15.15 9.49
C GLU A 262 -0.85 -13.77 9.78
N VAL A 263 -0.57 -12.97 8.74
CA VAL A 263 -0.08 -11.58 8.88
C VAL A 263 -1.08 -10.70 9.65
N VAL A 264 -2.38 -10.81 9.33
CA VAL A 264 -3.43 -10.06 10.03
C VAL A 264 -3.50 -10.43 11.51
N GLN A 265 -3.33 -11.71 11.84
CA GLN A 265 -3.31 -12.18 13.23
C GLN A 265 -2.04 -11.76 13.97
N ALA A 266 -0.90 -11.71 13.29
CA ALA A 266 0.38 -11.34 13.88
C ALA A 266 0.50 -9.83 14.15
N ILE A 267 0.01 -8.97 13.26
CA ILE A 267 0.20 -7.52 13.34
C ILE A 267 -1.04 -6.83 13.93
N PRO A 268 -1.03 -6.44 15.22
CA PRO A 268 -2.18 -5.80 15.85
C PRO A 268 -2.44 -4.41 15.26
N GLY A 269 -3.73 -4.08 15.09
CA GLY A 269 -4.17 -2.78 14.60
C GLY A 269 -4.31 -2.68 13.08
N LEU A 270 -4.01 -3.75 12.32
CA LEU A 270 -4.46 -3.86 10.94
C LEU A 270 -5.99 -3.90 10.88
N LYS A 271 -6.60 -3.06 10.04
CA LYS A 271 -8.06 -2.95 9.91
C LYS A 271 -8.44 -2.39 8.54
N GLY A 272 -9.65 -2.67 8.08
CA GLY A 272 -10.14 -2.21 6.79
C GLY A 272 -9.42 -2.91 5.64
N TYR A 273 -9.15 -2.18 4.56
CA TYR A 273 -8.39 -2.71 3.44
C TYR A 273 -6.90 -2.81 3.77
N VAL A 274 -6.31 -3.97 3.52
CA VAL A 274 -4.87 -4.21 3.63
C VAL A 274 -4.41 -4.91 2.34
N GLY A 275 -3.28 -4.45 1.80
CA GLY A 275 -2.57 -5.16 0.73
C GLY A 275 -1.36 -5.89 1.31
N ILE A 276 -1.16 -7.16 0.95
CA ILE A 276 0.02 -7.92 1.35
C ILE A 276 0.76 -8.32 0.08
N ASP A 277 2.01 -7.87 -0.06
CA ASP A 277 2.84 -8.20 -1.20
C ASP A 277 3.60 -9.50 -0.89
N LEU A 278 3.58 -10.43 -1.85
CA LEU A 278 4.23 -11.73 -1.74
C LEU A 278 5.06 -12.04 -2.99
N VAL A 279 6.04 -12.94 -2.84
CA VAL A 279 6.60 -13.70 -3.96
C VAL A 279 6.14 -15.13 -3.83
N LEU A 280 5.49 -15.63 -4.87
CA LEU A 280 5.04 -17.02 -4.98
C LEU A 280 6.16 -17.83 -5.63
N THR A 281 6.80 -18.71 -4.86
CA THR A 281 7.82 -19.64 -5.35
C THR A 281 7.14 -20.88 -5.96
N ASP A 282 7.90 -21.95 -6.17
CA ASP A 282 7.33 -23.24 -6.61
C ASP A 282 6.42 -23.87 -5.53
N ASP A 283 6.69 -23.62 -4.24
CA ASP A 283 6.08 -24.34 -3.11
C ASP A 283 5.68 -23.46 -1.91
N ASP A 284 6.02 -22.17 -1.88
CA ASP A 284 5.70 -21.26 -0.78
C ASP A 284 5.21 -19.88 -1.26
N ALA A 285 4.55 -19.16 -0.36
CA ALA A 285 4.14 -17.78 -0.55
C ALA A 285 4.84 -16.90 0.49
N VAL A 286 5.93 -16.25 0.08
CA VAL A 286 6.84 -15.50 0.95
C VAL A 286 6.37 -14.05 1.06
N VAL A 287 6.09 -13.57 2.28
CA VAL A 287 5.61 -12.22 2.54
C VAL A 287 6.77 -11.21 2.43
N ILE A 288 6.59 -10.22 1.55
CA ILE A 288 7.59 -9.19 1.24
C ILE A 288 7.28 -7.88 1.95
N GLU A 289 6.03 -7.44 1.92
CA GLU A 289 5.60 -6.14 2.45
C GLU A 289 4.12 -6.17 2.86
N VAL A 290 3.77 -5.36 3.86
CA VAL A 290 2.39 -5.17 4.32
C VAL A 290 2.04 -3.71 4.10
N ASN A 291 0.99 -3.46 3.33
CA ASN A 291 0.48 -2.14 3.00
C ASN A 291 -0.80 -1.90 3.81
N PRO A 292 -0.75 -1.14 4.93
CA PRO A 292 -1.87 -0.94 5.86
C PRO A 292 -2.90 0.09 5.34
N ARG A 293 -2.99 0.24 4.02
CA ARG A 293 -3.78 1.25 3.30
C ARG A 293 -4.17 0.73 1.92
N LEU A 294 -4.95 1.53 1.19
CA LEU A 294 -5.21 1.32 -0.22
C LEU A 294 -3.90 1.18 -1.03
N THR A 295 -3.91 0.19 -1.92
CA THR A 295 -2.87 -0.07 -2.91
C THR A 295 -3.41 0.17 -4.31
N THR A 296 -2.52 0.29 -5.29
CA THR A 296 -2.90 0.54 -6.69
C THR A 296 -3.83 -0.55 -7.25
N SER A 297 -3.78 -1.79 -6.73
CA SER A 297 -4.73 -2.86 -7.08
C SER A 297 -6.20 -2.50 -6.89
N TYR A 298 -6.52 -1.56 -5.98
CA TYR A 298 -7.87 -1.04 -5.79
C TYR A 298 -8.50 -0.54 -7.10
N VAL A 299 -7.71 0.09 -7.98
CA VAL A 299 -8.22 0.71 -9.22
C VAL A 299 -8.78 -0.32 -10.20
N GLY A 300 -8.20 -1.52 -10.23
CA GLY A 300 -8.71 -2.67 -10.97
C GLY A 300 -9.80 -3.40 -10.19
N LEU A 301 -9.61 -3.59 -8.89
CA LEU A 301 -10.51 -4.39 -8.06
C LEU A 301 -11.93 -3.83 -8.04
N ARG A 302 -12.06 -2.49 -7.92
CA ARG A 302 -13.36 -1.81 -7.99
C ARG A 302 -14.11 -1.96 -9.32
N LYS A 303 -13.44 -2.40 -10.39
CA LYS A 303 -14.04 -2.62 -11.71
C LYS A 303 -14.51 -4.05 -11.91
N VAL A 304 -14.01 -4.97 -11.09
CA VAL A 304 -14.26 -6.41 -11.25
C VAL A 304 -15.03 -7.00 -10.08
N LEU A 305 -15.18 -6.29 -8.96
CA LEU A 305 -16.13 -6.65 -7.92
C LEU A 305 -17.52 -6.13 -8.27
N ARG A 306 -18.55 -6.97 -8.11
CA ARG A 306 -19.94 -6.52 -8.23
C ARG A 306 -20.30 -5.54 -7.10
N GLN A 307 -19.77 -5.79 -5.91
CA GLN A 307 -20.00 -4.98 -4.71
C GLN A 307 -19.21 -3.68 -4.79
N ASN A 308 -19.77 -2.60 -4.23
CA ASN A 308 -19.04 -1.36 -4.05
C ASN A 308 -17.96 -1.54 -2.97
N LEU A 309 -16.69 -1.51 -3.38
CA LEU A 309 -15.56 -1.79 -2.48
C LEU A 309 -15.42 -0.75 -1.36
N ALA A 310 -15.77 0.52 -1.60
CA ALA A 310 -15.72 1.56 -0.57
C ALA A 310 -16.76 1.32 0.54
N ALA A 311 -17.95 0.78 0.19
CA ALA A 311 -18.94 0.36 1.19
C ALA A 311 -18.41 -0.79 2.04
N LEU A 312 -17.83 -1.82 1.41
CA LEU A 312 -17.22 -2.95 2.15
C LEU A 312 -16.10 -2.48 3.10
N MET A 313 -15.30 -1.48 2.69
CA MET A 313 -14.28 -0.88 3.54
C MET A 313 -14.86 -0.12 4.74
N LEU A 314 -15.97 0.61 4.56
CA LEU A 314 -16.67 1.29 5.65
C LEU A 314 -17.22 0.28 6.66
N ASP A 315 -17.83 -0.79 6.18
CA ASP A 315 -18.32 -1.88 7.02
C ASP A 315 -17.18 -2.57 7.79
N ALA A 316 -16.07 -2.88 7.11
CA ALA A 316 -14.90 -3.48 7.74
C ALA A 316 -14.30 -2.59 8.83
N ALA A 317 -14.24 -1.27 8.60
CA ALA A 317 -13.82 -0.29 9.61
C ALA A 317 -14.78 -0.25 10.82
N ALA A 318 -16.06 -0.52 10.61
CA ALA A 318 -17.06 -0.69 11.67
C ALA A 318 -17.07 -2.10 12.30
N GLY A 319 -16.21 -3.02 11.85
CA GLY A 319 -16.10 -4.39 12.36
C GLY A 319 -17.05 -5.40 11.71
N LYS A 320 -17.65 -5.07 10.57
CA LYS A 320 -18.50 -5.95 9.78
C LYS A 320 -17.75 -6.38 8.52
N LEU A 321 -17.44 -7.67 8.43
CA LEU A 321 -16.83 -8.24 7.23
C LEU A 321 -17.91 -8.89 6.36
N PRO A 322 -17.77 -8.85 5.02
CA PRO A 322 -18.65 -9.62 4.13
C PRO A 322 -18.47 -11.12 4.36
N ASP A 323 -19.48 -11.91 4.03
CA ASP A 323 -19.27 -13.35 3.87
C ASP A 323 -18.36 -13.56 2.65
N PRO A 324 -17.29 -14.37 2.74
CA PRO A 324 -16.48 -14.73 1.57
C PRO A 324 -17.30 -15.27 0.39
N ALA A 325 -18.43 -15.95 0.65
CA ALA A 325 -19.32 -16.45 -0.40
C ALA A 325 -20.07 -15.33 -1.16
N ASP A 326 -20.18 -14.14 -0.57
CA ASP A 326 -20.85 -12.99 -1.16
C ASP A 326 -19.89 -12.13 -2.00
N ILE A 327 -18.58 -12.44 -2.07
CA ILE A 327 -17.63 -11.72 -2.92
C ILE A 327 -17.77 -12.21 -4.36
N ASP A 328 -18.33 -11.37 -5.24
CA ASP A 328 -18.59 -11.72 -6.64
C ASP A 328 -17.65 -10.97 -7.58
N ILE A 329 -16.77 -11.73 -8.25
CA ILE A 329 -15.80 -11.24 -9.22
C ILE A 329 -16.38 -11.44 -10.63
N ILE A 330 -16.73 -10.34 -11.29
CA ILE A 330 -17.47 -10.31 -12.57
C ILE A 330 -16.58 -10.15 -13.81
N GLY A 331 -15.26 -10.14 -13.65
CA GLY A 331 -14.33 -10.01 -14.77
C GLY A 331 -12.87 -9.90 -14.33
N SER A 332 -12.03 -9.36 -15.22
CA SER A 332 -10.62 -9.10 -14.96
C SER A 332 -10.23 -7.69 -15.38
N ALA A 333 -9.22 -7.12 -14.72
CA ALA A 333 -8.68 -5.81 -15.02
C ALA A 333 -7.15 -5.86 -15.05
N HIS A 334 -6.58 -5.24 -16.08
CA HIS A 334 -5.16 -4.91 -16.16
C HIS A 334 -5.00 -3.40 -16.00
N PHE A 335 -4.02 -2.98 -15.22
CA PHE A 335 -3.75 -1.56 -15.00
C PHE A 335 -2.26 -1.29 -14.99
N THR A 336 -1.86 -0.10 -15.46
CA THR A 336 -0.45 0.31 -15.51
C THR A 336 -0.21 1.65 -14.81
N THR A 337 0.94 1.77 -14.16
CA THR A 337 1.40 3.00 -13.50
C THR A 337 2.05 4.00 -14.46
N ARG A 338 2.34 3.59 -15.70
CA ARG A 338 3.07 4.42 -16.68
C ARG A 338 2.21 5.56 -17.25
N ASP A 339 0.98 5.23 -17.66
CA ASP A 339 0.02 6.19 -18.24
C ASP A 339 -1.33 6.18 -17.50
N GLY A 340 -1.46 5.35 -16.46
CA GLY A 340 -2.68 5.22 -15.68
C GLY A 340 -3.82 4.49 -16.37
N THR A 341 -3.54 3.82 -17.50
CA THR A 341 -4.56 3.06 -18.24
C THR A 341 -5.05 1.88 -17.42
N ILE A 342 -6.37 1.67 -17.46
CA ILE A 342 -7.05 0.50 -16.90
C ILE A 342 -7.86 -0.14 -18.03
N THR A 343 -7.62 -1.41 -18.31
CA THR A 343 -8.36 -2.20 -19.29
C THR A 343 -9.11 -3.31 -18.55
N VAL A 344 -10.43 -3.39 -18.77
CA VAL A 344 -11.32 -4.36 -18.12
C VAL A 344 -11.82 -5.32 -19.19
N SER A 345 -11.85 -6.61 -18.85
CA SER A 345 -12.47 -7.67 -19.67
C SER A 345 -13.60 -8.32 -18.88
N GLU A 346 -14.76 -8.45 -19.52
CA GLU A 346 -15.92 -9.13 -18.95
C GLU A 346 -15.73 -10.66 -19.01
N GLY A 347 -16.11 -11.35 -17.93
CA GLY A 347 -16.03 -12.80 -17.82
C GLY A 347 -14.71 -13.31 -17.20
N VAL A 348 -14.84 -14.20 -16.22
CA VAL A 348 -13.74 -15.03 -15.72
C VAL A 348 -13.62 -16.20 -16.71
N ARG A 349 -12.51 -16.31 -17.44
CA ARG A 349 -12.23 -17.50 -18.24
C ARG A 349 -11.64 -18.60 -17.38
#